data_AF-A0A9D1LN51-F1
#
_entry.id   AF-A0A9D1LN51-F1
#
_cell.length_a   1.000
_cell.length_b   1.000
_cell.length_c   1.000
_cell.angle_alpha   90.00
_cell.angle_beta   90.00
_cell.angle_gamma   90.00
#
_symmetry.space_group_name_H-M   'P 1'
#
loop_
_entity.id
_entity.type
_entity.pdbx_description
1 polymer ?
#
loop_
_entity_poly.entity_id
_entity_poly.type
_entity_poly.pdbx_seq_one_letter_code
_entity_poly.pdbx_strand_id
1 'polypeptide(L)'
;MEENKTIAEQLAGSQERVRYKADVYVSLTNELTEIESVSCAYAPSLPKASADIVEMALSREKLLCCKAKIAKAKEDHAEAVELQKQIANFAILTRRQMQGASRLAEQGYFDKALAILNAMDDRAEAIDDERLNGIKHEAIEHIAYQKAKLCLLKARKNKQEGLPPLSREESARQLSLVYSLTTADHSESCKQDLLNESILNAAILDCEDETNRIHDETTLRAAIERRDYLCSLCPGMHGKAKDQIEIFSKIIQNEFNELSVLYFDEEPNIDKAVAVYSCRAGVSIDEISHEAYRECEDEKSFRTAFLCQMALRKDSSSYKDTAIVLANKADEGDEDALDLLAHFISLPLIDSTKFDLTLKAIKPLSFQKKIDFLAKAVGLGLDEEKQALLFQLILKTRDGQRKIDLEASAANLVYLDFHLSSRLKADFNSLKEDLLRSPRAHKIVTKTRVADLRVFAGENPSALKQPLGKKLKRTTAKSFDLLKAVFYWFFIIGLPAFACALAYALFYLNDLQKSLGTAIYIVPLGILIILLQIIGLQYFGRDERGSAWFRRALGLSGIAMLMCSSVCFGLPVATYPLAELFRLPLLVLGAFAYLSSVAVYKESNRVWRYILLGLFVLSLAVAVALLVYVMMDGAMVR
;
A
#
# COMPACT_ATOMS: atom_id res chain seq x y z
N MET A 1 30.32 -48.46 31.17
CA MET A 1 30.83 -49.82 30.87
C MET A 1 30.74 -50.14 29.38
N GLU A 2 29.82 -49.52 28.64
CA GLU A 2 29.81 -49.51 27.16
C GLU A 2 30.95 -48.66 26.54
N GLU A 3 31.43 -47.62 27.23
CA GLU A 3 32.49 -46.69 26.75
C GLU A 3 33.88 -47.32 26.46
N ASN A 4 34.14 -48.56 26.86
CA ASN A 4 35.41 -49.25 26.58
C ASN A 4 35.33 -50.17 25.35
N LYS A 5 34.18 -50.26 24.70
CA LYS A 5 33.93 -51.29 23.68
C LYS A 5 34.63 -50.96 22.36
N THR A 6 34.58 -49.71 21.90
CA THR A 6 35.10 -49.28 20.58
C THR A 6 36.63 -49.24 20.51
N ILE A 7 37.31 -48.66 21.51
CA ILE A 7 38.80 -48.69 21.58
C ILE A 7 39.30 -50.13 21.70
N ALA A 8 38.59 -50.99 22.44
CA ALA A 8 38.90 -52.41 22.53
C ALA A 8 38.66 -53.14 21.20
N GLU A 9 37.61 -52.80 20.45
CA GLU A 9 37.32 -53.32 19.12
C GLU A 9 38.38 -52.89 18.09
N GLN A 10 38.89 -51.66 18.14
CA GLN A 10 39.98 -51.20 17.29
C GLN A 10 41.34 -51.82 17.68
N LEU A 11 41.58 -52.04 18.98
CA LEU A 11 42.71 -52.84 19.46
C LEU A 11 42.62 -54.30 18.99
N ALA A 12 41.43 -54.89 18.97
CA ALA A 12 41.20 -56.23 18.45
C ALA A 12 41.39 -56.28 16.92
N GLY A 13 40.84 -55.32 16.17
CA GLY A 13 41.00 -55.23 14.72
C GLY A 13 42.44 -54.96 14.28
N SER A 14 43.21 -54.15 15.03
CA SER A 14 44.64 -53.97 14.77
C SER A 14 45.47 -55.21 15.11
N GLN A 15 45.13 -55.94 16.19
CA GLN A 15 45.72 -57.25 16.49
C GLN A 15 45.47 -58.27 15.37
N GLU A 16 44.25 -58.29 14.82
CA GLU A 16 43.88 -59.18 13.72
C GLU A 16 44.63 -58.82 12.42
N ARG A 17 44.79 -57.53 12.11
CA ARG A 17 45.60 -57.07 10.97
C ARG A 17 47.07 -57.48 11.11
N VAL A 18 47.65 -57.36 12.30
CA VAL A 18 49.03 -57.80 12.55
C VAL A 18 49.17 -59.30 12.36
N ARG A 19 48.22 -60.11 12.88
CA ARG A 19 48.18 -61.56 12.66
C ARG A 19 48.08 -61.91 11.18
N TYR A 20 47.15 -61.30 10.45
CA TYR A 20 46.99 -61.53 9.02
C TYR A 20 48.27 -61.21 8.23
N LYS A 21 48.93 -60.06 8.51
CA LYS A 21 50.19 -59.70 7.85
C LYS A 21 51.34 -60.65 8.21
N ALA A 22 51.37 -61.17 9.44
CA ALA A 22 52.32 -62.19 9.86
C ALA A 22 52.09 -63.51 9.10
N ASP A 23 50.84 -63.95 8.97
CA ASP A 23 50.49 -65.17 8.25
C ASP A 23 50.85 -65.09 6.75
N VAL A 24 50.61 -63.93 6.12
CA VAL A 24 51.04 -63.66 4.73
C VAL A 24 52.56 -63.72 4.60
N TYR A 25 53.30 -63.13 5.53
CA TYR A 25 54.77 -63.19 5.54
C TYR A 25 55.29 -64.63 5.71
N VAL A 26 54.70 -65.41 6.62
CA VAL A 26 55.05 -66.83 6.83
C VAL A 26 54.73 -67.66 5.59
N SER A 27 53.56 -67.47 4.98
CA SER A 27 53.16 -68.17 3.75
C SER A 27 54.13 -67.90 2.60
N LEU A 28 54.52 -66.64 2.38
CA LEU A 28 55.48 -66.29 1.33
C LEU A 28 56.89 -66.84 1.63
N THR A 29 57.27 -66.93 2.90
CA THR A 29 58.56 -67.52 3.31
C THR A 29 58.57 -69.04 3.05
N ASN A 30 57.44 -69.71 3.26
CA ASN A 30 57.27 -71.12 2.90
C ASN A 30 57.31 -71.32 1.37
N GLU A 31 56.66 -70.45 0.60
CA GLU A 31 56.74 -70.46 -0.87
C GLU A 31 58.18 -70.25 -1.37
N LEU A 32 58.95 -69.34 -0.73
CA LEU A 32 60.36 -69.14 -1.05
C LEU A 32 61.21 -70.38 -0.78
N THR A 33 61.00 -71.05 0.36
CA THR A 33 61.75 -72.28 0.69
C THR A 33 61.43 -73.42 -0.26
N GLU A 34 60.19 -73.53 -0.73
CA GLU A 34 59.81 -74.46 -1.81
C GLU A 34 60.53 -74.12 -3.13
N ILE A 35 60.50 -72.85 -3.57
CA ILE A 35 61.17 -72.41 -4.82
C ILE A 35 62.70 -72.60 -4.74
N GLU A 36 63.31 -72.32 -3.58
CA GLU A 36 64.74 -72.53 -3.35
C GLU A 36 65.11 -74.02 -3.35
N SER A 37 64.23 -74.90 -2.82
CA SER A 37 64.46 -76.35 -2.87
C SER A 37 64.48 -76.92 -4.29
N VAL A 38 63.59 -76.42 -5.16
CA VAL A 38 63.54 -76.79 -6.58
C VAL A 38 64.76 -76.22 -7.33
N SER A 39 65.17 -74.99 -7.01
CA SER A 39 66.33 -74.34 -7.64
C SER A 39 67.67 -74.99 -7.24
N CYS A 40 67.79 -75.49 -5.99
CA CYS A 40 68.98 -76.18 -5.50
C CYS A 40 69.17 -77.60 -6.08
N ALA A 41 68.11 -78.23 -6.63
CA ALA A 41 68.23 -79.50 -7.34
C ALA A 41 69.05 -79.36 -8.65
N TYR A 42 69.22 -78.14 -9.16
CA TYR A 42 70.01 -77.80 -10.35
C TYR A 42 71.38 -77.22 -9.95
N ALA A 43 72.27 -78.06 -9.40
CA ALA A 43 73.69 -77.73 -9.19
C ALA A 43 74.51 -77.88 -10.50
N PRO A 44 75.72 -77.29 -10.64
CA PRO A 44 76.24 -76.76 -11.89
C PRO A 44 76.87 -77.83 -12.79
N SER A 45 76.07 -78.60 -13.50
CA SER A 45 76.47 -79.08 -14.83
C SER A 45 75.83 -78.14 -15.84
N LEU A 46 76.64 -77.36 -16.57
CA LEU A 46 76.20 -76.45 -17.63
C LEU A 46 75.07 -77.08 -18.46
N PRO A 47 73.83 -76.52 -18.45
CA PRO A 47 72.72 -77.09 -19.18
C PRO A 47 73.06 -77.10 -20.67
N LYS A 48 73.05 -78.29 -21.29
CA LYS A 48 73.38 -78.47 -22.70
C LYS A 48 72.16 -78.26 -23.62
N ALA A 49 70.96 -78.03 -23.07
CA ALA A 49 69.72 -77.84 -23.80
C ALA A 49 69.07 -76.46 -23.53
N SER A 50 68.49 -75.84 -24.55
CA SER A 50 67.86 -74.51 -24.48
C SER A 50 66.64 -74.45 -23.54
N ALA A 51 65.94 -75.57 -23.34
CA ALA A 51 64.78 -75.66 -22.45
C ALA A 51 65.16 -75.46 -20.97
N ASP A 52 66.27 -76.07 -20.52
CA ASP A 52 66.74 -75.97 -19.13
C ASP A 52 67.16 -74.54 -18.76
N ILE A 53 67.74 -73.79 -19.72
CA ILE A 53 68.12 -72.38 -19.53
C ILE A 53 66.88 -71.51 -19.34
N VAL A 54 65.80 -71.75 -20.11
CA VAL A 54 64.53 -71.03 -19.99
C VAL A 54 63.85 -71.35 -18.65
N GLU A 55 63.85 -72.62 -18.23
CA GLU A 55 63.27 -73.04 -16.95
C GLU A 55 64.04 -72.47 -15.75
N MET A 56 65.38 -72.45 -15.81
CA MET A 56 66.22 -71.78 -14.81
C MET A 56 65.97 -70.26 -14.76
N ALA A 57 65.79 -69.60 -15.92
CA ALA A 57 65.48 -68.17 -15.98
C ALA A 57 64.10 -67.86 -15.36
N LEU A 58 63.07 -68.66 -15.68
CA LEU A 58 61.72 -68.55 -15.09
C LEU A 58 61.72 -68.82 -13.59
N SER A 59 62.48 -69.82 -13.12
CA SER A 59 62.64 -70.09 -11.68
C SER A 59 63.32 -68.94 -10.96
N ARG A 60 64.39 -68.37 -11.56
CA ARG A 60 65.09 -67.20 -11.02
C ARG A 60 64.20 -65.96 -10.97
N GLU A 61 63.37 -65.73 -11.98
CA GLU A 61 62.40 -64.64 -12.01
C GLU A 61 61.32 -64.80 -10.93
N LYS A 62 60.77 -66.02 -10.76
CA LYS A 62 59.85 -66.35 -9.67
C LYS A 62 60.49 -66.12 -8.31
N LEU A 63 61.75 -66.54 -8.12
CA LEU A 63 62.51 -66.34 -6.90
C LEU A 63 62.73 -64.85 -6.59
N LEU A 64 63.09 -64.04 -7.58
CA LEU A 64 63.24 -62.59 -7.41
C LEU A 64 61.90 -61.92 -7.07
N CYS A 65 60.81 -62.33 -7.73
CA CYS A 65 59.46 -61.85 -7.44
C CYS A 65 59.01 -62.21 -6.01
N CYS A 66 59.21 -63.45 -5.57
CA CYS A 66 58.89 -63.88 -4.20
C CYS A 66 59.74 -63.14 -3.16
N LYS A 67 61.05 -62.93 -3.41
CA LYS A 67 61.91 -62.12 -2.52
C LYS A 67 61.42 -60.67 -2.41
N ALA A 68 60.98 -60.06 -3.51
CA ALA A 68 60.39 -58.72 -3.50
C ALA A 68 59.06 -58.67 -2.72
N LYS A 69 58.18 -59.68 -2.90
CA LYS A 69 56.92 -59.81 -2.15
C LYS A 69 57.15 -59.99 -0.65
N ILE A 70 58.15 -60.79 -0.26
CA ILE A 70 58.54 -60.99 1.15
C ILE A 70 59.09 -59.70 1.76
N ALA A 71 59.95 -58.98 1.04
CA ALA A 71 60.47 -57.69 1.50
C ALA A 71 59.32 -56.70 1.78
N LYS A 72 58.37 -56.59 0.85
CA LYS A 72 57.18 -55.75 1.02
C LYS A 72 56.27 -56.24 2.16
N ALA A 73 56.02 -57.55 2.27
CA ALA A 73 55.20 -58.10 3.36
C ALA A 73 55.85 -57.90 4.74
N LYS A 74 57.18 -57.92 4.82
CA LYS A 74 57.94 -57.64 6.05
C LYS A 74 57.83 -56.17 6.45
N GLU A 75 57.91 -55.26 5.48
CA GLU A 75 57.70 -53.83 5.67
C GLU A 75 56.26 -53.54 6.14
N ASP A 76 55.26 -54.06 5.42
CA ASP A 76 53.83 -53.97 5.79
C ASP A 76 53.55 -54.50 7.21
N HIS A 77 54.17 -55.63 7.60
CA HIS A 77 54.02 -56.19 8.94
C HIS A 77 54.69 -55.31 10.00
N ALA A 78 55.89 -54.79 9.74
CA ALA A 78 56.57 -53.88 10.65
C ALA A 78 55.77 -52.59 10.88
N GLU A 79 55.20 -52.03 9.81
CA GLU A 79 54.30 -50.87 9.90
C GLU A 79 53.04 -51.18 10.71
N ALA A 80 52.40 -52.32 10.48
CA ALA A 80 51.19 -52.72 11.22
C ALA A 80 51.48 -52.92 12.72
N VAL A 81 52.62 -53.50 13.08
CA VAL A 81 53.06 -53.67 14.47
C VAL A 81 53.31 -52.31 15.13
N GLU A 82 53.96 -51.38 14.43
CA GLU A 82 54.24 -50.06 15.00
C GLU A 82 52.96 -49.24 15.18
N LEU A 83 52.05 -49.30 14.21
CA LEU A 83 50.71 -48.71 14.33
C LEU A 83 49.95 -49.28 15.53
N GLN A 84 49.96 -50.61 15.72
CA GLN A 84 49.31 -51.25 16.87
C GLN A 84 49.89 -50.76 18.21
N LYS A 85 51.22 -50.60 18.31
CA LYS A 85 51.85 -50.04 19.52
C LYS A 85 51.42 -48.61 19.78
N GLN A 86 51.34 -47.77 18.75
CA GLN A 86 50.88 -46.39 18.88
C GLN A 86 49.44 -46.34 19.41
N ILE A 87 48.53 -47.15 18.86
CA ILE A 87 47.14 -47.27 19.31
C ILE A 87 47.09 -47.74 20.77
N ALA A 88 47.84 -48.78 21.12
CA ALA A 88 47.85 -49.32 22.48
C ALA A 88 48.40 -48.33 23.52
N ASN A 89 49.50 -47.64 23.20
CA ASN A 89 50.10 -46.62 24.07
C ASN A 89 49.15 -45.44 24.27
N PHE A 90 48.50 -44.99 23.20
CA PHE A 90 47.50 -43.93 23.25
C PHE A 90 46.32 -44.34 24.16
N ALA A 91 45.74 -45.52 23.95
CA ALA A 91 44.63 -46.02 24.76
C ALA A 91 44.95 -46.14 26.27
N ILE A 92 46.13 -46.70 26.60
CA ILE A 92 46.57 -46.85 28.01
C ILE A 92 46.75 -45.48 28.66
N LEU A 93 47.42 -44.56 27.96
CA LEU A 93 47.72 -43.23 28.47
C LEU A 93 46.44 -42.41 28.66
N THR A 94 45.57 -42.39 27.67
CA THR A 94 44.25 -41.73 27.69
C THR A 94 43.43 -42.23 28.88
N ARG A 95 43.32 -43.55 29.06
CA ARG A 95 42.60 -44.14 30.21
C ARG A 95 43.20 -43.70 31.54
N ARG A 96 44.52 -43.75 31.69
CA ARG A 96 45.19 -43.36 32.95
C ARG A 96 44.98 -41.88 33.26
N GLN A 97 45.07 -41.02 32.25
CA GLN A 97 44.88 -39.57 32.41
C GLN A 97 43.42 -39.21 32.69
N MET A 98 42.44 -39.85 32.03
CA MET A 98 41.01 -39.69 32.34
C MET A 98 40.69 -40.08 33.79
N GLN A 99 41.21 -41.22 34.26
CA GLN A 99 41.05 -41.63 35.66
C GLN A 99 41.70 -40.63 36.63
N GLY A 100 42.87 -40.09 36.25
CA GLY A 100 43.54 -39.03 37.02
C GLY A 100 42.71 -37.76 37.11
N ALA A 101 42.15 -37.30 35.99
CA ALA A 101 41.28 -36.13 35.93
C ALA A 101 40.00 -36.33 36.78
N SER A 102 39.35 -37.49 36.67
CA SER A 102 38.15 -37.81 37.46
C SER A 102 38.42 -37.78 38.97
N ARG A 103 39.52 -38.38 39.44
CA ARG A 103 39.90 -38.37 40.86
C ARG A 103 40.18 -36.95 41.37
N LEU A 104 40.85 -36.12 40.57
CA LEU A 104 41.09 -34.73 40.93
C LEU A 104 39.78 -33.93 41.00
N ALA A 105 38.85 -34.18 40.08
CA ALA A 105 37.54 -33.55 40.08
C ALA A 105 36.73 -33.89 41.36
N GLU A 106 36.72 -35.16 41.76
CA GLU A 106 36.07 -35.62 43.00
C GLU A 106 36.65 -34.91 44.24
N GLN A 107 37.96 -34.66 44.24
CA GLN A 107 38.65 -33.92 45.30
C GLN A 107 38.45 -32.40 45.24
N GLY A 108 37.77 -31.87 44.21
CA GLY A 108 37.56 -30.43 44.01
C GLY A 108 38.67 -29.69 43.28
N TYR A 109 39.70 -30.39 42.79
CA TYR A 109 40.80 -29.79 42.01
C TYR A 109 40.43 -29.67 40.53
N PHE A 110 39.37 -28.91 40.22
CA PHE A 110 38.80 -28.82 38.87
C PHE A 110 39.79 -28.26 37.84
N ASP A 111 40.55 -27.22 38.17
CA ASP A 111 41.49 -26.61 37.22
C ASP A 111 42.63 -27.56 36.85
N LYS A 112 43.10 -28.38 37.81
CA LYS A 112 44.11 -29.41 37.55
C LYS A 112 43.54 -30.55 36.69
N ALA A 113 42.30 -30.95 36.94
CA ALA A 113 41.61 -31.94 36.11
C ALA A 113 41.42 -31.42 34.67
N LEU A 114 41.04 -30.15 34.50
CA LEU A 114 40.88 -29.51 33.19
C LEU A 114 42.21 -29.41 32.45
N ALA A 115 43.30 -29.06 33.13
CA ALA A 115 44.64 -29.02 32.53
C ALA A 115 45.09 -30.39 32.00
N ILE A 116 44.75 -31.48 32.69
CA ILE A 116 45.00 -32.84 32.20
C ILE A 116 44.21 -33.11 30.92
N LEU A 117 42.92 -32.75 30.88
CA LEU A 117 42.07 -32.96 29.71
C LEU A 117 42.52 -32.10 28.51
N ASN A 118 42.98 -30.87 28.74
CA ASN A 118 43.54 -30.02 27.68
C ASN A 118 44.83 -30.61 27.11
N ALA A 119 45.74 -31.09 27.97
CA ALA A 119 46.97 -31.74 27.51
C ALA A 119 46.71 -33.07 26.76
N MET A 120 45.56 -33.70 26.97
CA MET A 120 45.13 -34.85 26.17
C MET A 120 44.62 -34.43 24.79
N ASP A 121 43.93 -33.30 24.71
CA ASP A 121 43.43 -32.71 23.46
C ASP A 121 44.59 -32.39 22.52
N ASP A 122 45.60 -31.67 23.02
CA ASP A 122 46.82 -31.32 22.26
C ASP A 122 47.52 -32.56 21.68
N ARG A 123 47.48 -33.68 22.41
CA ARG A 123 48.07 -34.96 21.97
C ARG A 123 47.23 -35.67 20.94
N ALA A 124 45.91 -35.62 21.06
CA ALA A 124 45.02 -36.18 20.05
C ALA A 124 45.13 -35.38 18.73
N GLU A 125 45.23 -34.05 18.82
CA GLU A 125 45.45 -33.18 17.66
C GLU A 125 46.78 -33.43 16.96
N ALA A 126 47.85 -33.70 17.72
CA ALA A 126 49.18 -34.03 17.20
C ALA A 126 49.28 -35.37 16.45
N ILE A 127 48.21 -36.17 16.41
CA ILE A 127 48.14 -37.38 15.55
C ILE A 127 47.95 -36.91 14.09
N ASP A 128 48.98 -37.09 13.28
CA ASP A 128 49.05 -36.69 11.86
C ASP A 128 48.98 -37.87 10.88
N ASP A 129 48.84 -39.11 11.38
CA ASP A 129 48.69 -40.29 10.54
C ASP A 129 47.21 -40.50 10.16
N GLU A 130 46.89 -40.40 8.87
CA GLU A 130 45.53 -40.57 8.35
C GLU A 130 44.90 -41.91 8.77
N ARG A 131 45.72 -42.95 8.96
CA ARG A 131 45.26 -44.30 9.38
C ARG A 131 44.71 -44.31 10.81
N LEU A 132 45.03 -43.27 11.61
CA LEU A 132 44.59 -43.10 13.00
C LEU A 132 43.46 -42.07 13.16
N ASN A 133 42.94 -41.52 12.06
CA ASN A 133 41.91 -40.47 12.12
C ASN A 133 40.65 -40.89 12.89
N GLY A 134 40.22 -42.15 12.79
CA GLY A 134 39.07 -42.65 13.55
C GLY A 134 39.28 -42.53 15.06
N ILE A 135 40.41 -43.04 15.56
CA ILE A 135 40.80 -42.95 16.98
C ILE A 135 40.94 -41.50 17.43
N LYS A 136 41.51 -40.65 16.57
CA LYS A 136 41.65 -39.22 16.83
C LYS A 136 40.29 -38.56 17.07
N HIS A 137 39.32 -38.82 16.20
CA HIS A 137 37.99 -38.23 16.31
C HIS A 137 37.27 -38.70 17.59
N GLU A 138 37.30 -40.01 17.86
CA GLU A 138 36.72 -40.60 19.07
C GLU A 138 37.35 -40.05 20.35
N ALA A 139 38.69 -39.91 20.38
CA ALA A 139 39.39 -39.39 21.53
C ALA A 139 39.04 -37.93 21.81
N ILE A 140 38.98 -37.10 20.77
CA ILE A 140 38.59 -35.69 20.89
C ILE A 140 37.15 -35.57 21.41
N GLU A 141 36.22 -36.36 20.88
CA GLU A 141 34.82 -36.37 21.35
C GLU A 141 34.71 -36.81 22.82
N HIS A 142 35.40 -37.87 23.21
CA HIS A 142 35.42 -38.31 24.61
C HIS A 142 36.08 -37.30 25.56
N ILE A 143 37.16 -36.63 25.14
CA ILE A 143 37.80 -35.58 25.92
C ILE A 143 36.82 -34.40 26.10
N ALA A 144 36.15 -33.98 25.04
CA ALA A 144 35.12 -32.95 25.07
C ALA A 144 33.97 -33.32 26.03
N TYR A 145 33.47 -34.55 25.96
CA TYR A 145 32.45 -35.05 26.87
C TYR A 145 32.89 -35.00 28.35
N GLN A 146 34.12 -35.43 28.65
CA GLN A 146 34.64 -35.37 30.03
C GLN A 146 34.87 -33.92 30.50
N LYS A 147 35.31 -33.02 29.62
CA LYS A 147 35.42 -31.59 29.92
C LYS A 147 34.05 -31.00 30.28
N ALA A 148 33.01 -31.31 29.51
CA ALA A 148 31.65 -30.87 29.81
C ALA A 148 31.14 -31.41 31.17
N LYS A 149 31.36 -32.70 31.44
CA LYS A 149 31.01 -33.33 32.72
C LYS A 149 31.76 -32.72 33.90
N LEU A 150 33.03 -32.38 33.72
CA LEU A 150 33.85 -31.70 34.72
C LEU A 150 33.26 -30.34 35.09
N CYS A 151 32.85 -29.54 34.11
CA CYS A 151 32.18 -28.26 34.33
C CYS A 151 30.86 -28.43 35.11
N LEU A 152 30.04 -29.45 34.79
CA LEU A 152 28.83 -29.73 35.56
C LEU A 152 29.10 -30.13 37.00
N LEU A 153 30.11 -30.98 37.22
CA LEU A 153 30.51 -31.37 38.57
C LEU A 153 30.98 -30.16 39.38
N LYS A 154 31.74 -29.25 38.75
CA LYS A 154 32.13 -27.97 39.35
C LYS A 154 30.90 -27.13 39.72
N ALA A 155 29.94 -26.96 38.80
CA ALA A 155 28.70 -26.22 39.06
C ALA A 155 27.91 -26.79 40.25
N ARG A 156 27.73 -28.12 40.28
CA ARG A 156 27.02 -28.82 41.36
C ARG A 156 27.73 -28.69 42.70
N LYS A 157 29.06 -28.84 42.72
CA LYS A 157 29.86 -28.70 43.93
C LYS A 157 29.84 -27.27 44.45
N ASN A 158 29.99 -26.28 43.57
CA ASN A 158 29.90 -24.87 43.95
C ASN A 158 28.56 -24.56 44.61
N LYS A 159 27.45 -25.05 44.03
CA LYS A 159 26.11 -24.90 44.60
C LYS A 159 25.96 -25.56 45.98
N GLN A 160 26.53 -26.75 46.18
CA GLN A 160 26.48 -27.46 47.47
C GLN A 160 27.31 -26.76 48.56
N GLU A 161 28.45 -26.19 48.18
CA GLU A 161 29.40 -25.54 49.10
C GLU A 161 29.13 -24.03 49.28
N GLY A 162 28.10 -23.48 48.62
CA GLY A 162 27.79 -22.05 48.66
C GLY A 162 28.85 -21.17 48.00
N LEU A 163 29.64 -21.74 47.08
CA LEU A 163 30.64 -21.03 46.29
C LEU A 163 29.98 -20.35 45.08
N PRO A 164 30.65 -19.35 44.46
CA PRO A 164 30.13 -18.67 43.28
C PRO A 164 29.74 -19.68 42.17
N PRO A 165 28.65 -19.43 41.43
CA PRO A 165 28.28 -20.26 40.29
C PRO A 165 29.38 -20.23 39.21
N LEU A 166 29.23 -21.05 38.16
CA LEU A 166 30.12 -20.98 37.01
C LEU A 166 30.12 -19.55 36.43
N SER A 167 31.27 -19.08 35.96
CA SER A 167 31.32 -17.83 35.21
C SER A 167 30.55 -17.94 33.88
N ARG A 168 30.12 -16.80 33.31
CA ARG A 168 29.45 -16.75 32.00
C ARG A 168 30.27 -17.41 30.90
N GLU A 169 31.58 -17.16 30.87
CA GLU A 169 32.48 -17.78 29.89
C GLU A 169 32.55 -19.30 30.04
N GLU A 170 32.65 -19.80 31.28
CA GLU A 170 32.67 -21.24 31.55
C GLU A 170 31.35 -21.89 31.14
N SER A 171 30.21 -21.28 31.48
CA SER A 171 28.88 -21.78 31.11
C SER A 171 28.67 -21.77 29.59
N ALA A 172 29.06 -20.69 28.91
CA ALA A 172 28.96 -20.59 27.44
C ALA A 172 29.89 -21.59 26.72
N ARG A 173 31.14 -21.74 27.19
CA ARG A 173 32.07 -22.75 26.66
C ARG A 173 31.52 -24.15 26.86
N GLN A 174 30.96 -24.44 28.03
CA GLN A 174 30.35 -25.72 28.32
C GLN A 174 29.16 -26.01 27.40
N LEU A 175 28.23 -25.06 27.25
CA LEU A 175 27.05 -25.21 26.40
C LEU A 175 27.45 -25.47 24.94
N SER A 176 28.41 -24.69 24.42
CA SER A 176 28.97 -24.87 23.07
C SER A 176 29.59 -26.25 22.89
N LEU A 177 30.37 -26.68 23.88
CA LEU A 177 31.04 -27.98 23.87
C LEU A 177 30.06 -29.15 23.89
N VAL A 178 28.99 -29.08 24.70
CA VAL A 178 27.97 -30.13 24.75
C VAL A 178 27.16 -30.19 23.46
N TYR A 179 26.86 -29.03 22.87
CA TYR A 179 26.10 -28.97 21.63
C TYR A 179 26.86 -29.62 20.46
N SER A 180 28.18 -29.43 20.38
CA SER A 180 29.04 -29.96 19.30
C SER A 180 29.31 -31.46 19.35
N LEU A 181 28.95 -32.17 20.43
CA LEU A 181 29.12 -33.62 20.54
C LEU A 181 28.31 -34.35 19.46
N THR A 182 28.89 -35.32 18.76
CA THR A 182 28.26 -35.94 17.58
C THR A 182 27.38 -37.14 17.90
N THR A 183 27.38 -37.62 19.16
CA THR A 183 26.64 -38.80 19.65
C THR A 183 27.10 -40.13 19.07
N ALA A 184 28.24 -40.17 18.36
CA ALA A 184 28.77 -41.40 17.77
C ALA A 184 29.05 -42.48 18.84
N ASP A 185 29.53 -42.06 20.02
CA ASP A 185 30.01 -42.94 21.08
C ASP A 185 29.20 -42.84 22.40
N HIS A 186 28.15 -42.03 22.42
CA HIS A 186 27.32 -41.78 23.59
C HIS A 186 25.85 -41.91 23.24
N SER A 187 25.04 -42.45 24.16
CA SER A 187 23.59 -42.48 23.94
C SER A 187 23.07 -41.06 23.75
N GLU A 188 22.13 -40.89 22.81
CA GLU A 188 21.47 -39.60 22.58
C GLU A 188 20.87 -39.03 23.88
N SER A 189 20.35 -39.91 24.74
CA SER A 189 19.90 -39.57 26.09
C SER A 189 20.98 -38.95 26.98
N CYS A 190 22.22 -39.45 26.95
CA CYS A 190 23.31 -38.87 27.75
C CYS A 190 23.68 -37.46 27.27
N LYS A 191 23.70 -37.22 25.95
CA LYS A 191 23.93 -35.87 25.41
C LYS A 191 22.79 -34.93 25.81
N GLN A 192 21.54 -35.40 25.70
CA GLN A 192 20.37 -34.61 26.08
C GLN A 192 20.38 -34.25 27.58
N ASP A 193 20.74 -35.17 28.47
CA ASP A 193 20.87 -34.90 29.90
C ASP A 193 21.92 -33.82 30.19
N LEU A 194 23.11 -33.94 29.58
CA LEU A 194 24.17 -32.93 29.71
C LEU A 194 23.71 -31.58 29.18
N LEU A 195 23.03 -31.56 28.04
CA LEU A 195 22.54 -30.34 27.41
C LEU A 195 21.47 -29.68 28.27
N ASN A 196 20.56 -30.47 28.85
CA ASN A 196 19.52 -29.99 29.76
C ASN A 196 20.13 -29.35 31.01
N GLU A 197 21.18 -29.94 31.59
CA GLU A 197 21.89 -29.34 32.72
C GLU A 197 22.74 -28.12 32.35
N SER A 198 23.36 -28.11 31.18
CA SER A 198 24.08 -26.93 30.67
C SER A 198 23.13 -25.75 30.44
N ILE A 199 21.96 -26.01 29.85
CA ILE A 199 20.91 -24.99 29.66
C ILE A 199 20.42 -24.49 31.00
N LEU A 200 20.18 -25.37 31.99
CA LEU A 200 19.81 -24.95 33.34
C LEU A 200 20.83 -23.97 33.94
N ASN A 201 22.13 -24.29 33.88
CA ASN A 201 23.16 -23.40 34.43
C ASN A 201 23.25 -22.07 33.68
N ALA A 202 23.14 -22.09 32.34
CA ALA A 202 23.09 -20.88 31.53
C ALA A 202 21.86 -20.02 31.89
N ALA A 203 20.69 -20.63 31.99
CA ALA A 203 19.44 -19.95 32.33
C ALA A 203 19.44 -19.40 33.77
N ILE A 204 20.07 -20.09 34.74
CA ILE A 204 20.26 -19.56 36.09
C ILE A 204 21.10 -18.28 36.05
N LEU A 205 22.24 -18.30 35.36
CA LEU A 205 23.10 -17.12 35.23
C LEU A 205 22.38 -15.99 34.49
N ASP A 206 21.64 -16.30 33.43
CA ASP A 206 20.87 -15.32 32.66
C ASP A 206 19.71 -14.72 33.51
N CYS A 207 19.19 -15.45 34.51
CA CYS A 207 18.17 -14.95 35.46
C CYS A 207 18.75 -14.18 36.66
N GLU A 208 19.93 -14.57 37.16
CA GLU A 208 20.55 -14.00 38.38
C GLU A 208 21.31 -12.69 38.12
N ASP A 209 21.69 -12.40 36.87
CA ASP A 209 22.50 -11.24 36.54
C ASP A 209 21.67 -9.93 36.51
N GLU A 210 21.41 -9.38 37.70
CA GLU A 210 20.67 -8.13 37.88
C GLU A 210 21.42 -6.86 37.40
N THR A 211 22.73 -6.92 37.17
CA THR A 211 23.52 -5.76 36.69
C THR A 211 23.35 -5.47 35.19
N ASN A 212 22.66 -6.35 34.47
CA ASN A 212 22.29 -6.25 33.05
C ASN A 212 20.77 -6.38 32.82
N ARG A 213 19.95 -5.97 33.81
CA ARG A 213 18.48 -5.96 33.68
C ARG A 213 18.07 -5.32 32.35
N ILE A 214 17.00 -5.85 31.77
CA ILE A 214 16.46 -5.39 30.50
C ILE A 214 15.92 -3.97 30.70
N HIS A 215 16.74 -2.97 30.42
CA HIS A 215 16.39 -1.57 30.67
C HIS A 215 16.03 -0.81 29.40
N ASP A 216 16.19 -1.46 28.25
CA ASP A 216 15.90 -0.88 26.96
C ASP A 216 15.49 -1.94 25.92
N GLU A 217 15.05 -1.47 24.77
CA GLU A 217 14.62 -2.30 23.65
C GLU A 217 15.73 -3.22 23.12
N THR A 218 17.00 -2.84 23.25
CA THR A 218 18.13 -3.58 22.69
C THR A 218 18.48 -4.79 23.55
N THR A 219 18.53 -4.57 24.86
CA THR A 219 18.74 -5.61 25.87
C THR A 219 17.54 -6.55 25.96
N LEU A 220 16.32 -6.04 25.77
CA LEU A 220 15.10 -6.87 25.65
C LEU A 220 15.18 -7.82 24.47
N ARG A 221 15.53 -7.31 23.29
CA ARG A 221 15.70 -8.13 22.08
C ARG A 221 16.78 -9.19 22.27
N ALA A 222 17.93 -8.81 22.81
CA ALA A 222 19.02 -9.73 23.10
C ALA A 222 18.60 -10.84 24.08
N ALA A 223 17.79 -10.52 25.11
CA ALA A 223 17.28 -11.49 26.05
C ALA A 223 16.28 -12.48 25.41
N ILE A 224 15.38 -11.98 24.55
CA ILE A 224 14.46 -12.80 23.74
C ILE A 224 15.25 -13.76 22.85
N GLU A 225 16.20 -13.25 22.07
CA GLU A 225 17.07 -14.05 21.20
C GLU A 225 17.86 -15.09 22.00
N ARG A 226 18.36 -14.71 23.17
CA ARG A 226 19.09 -15.62 24.07
C ARG A 226 18.21 -16.75 24.56
N ARG A 227 16.99 -16.47 25.04
CA ARG A 227 16.03 -17.48 25.47
C ARG A 227 15.68 -18.41 24.31
N ASP A 228 15.34 -17.86 23.15
CA ASP A 228 14.92 -18.64 21.99
C ASP A 228 16.05 -19.54 21.49
N TYR A 229 17.30 -19.05 21.53
CA TYR A 229 18.49 -19.85 21.30
C TYR A 229 18.56 -21.04 22.28
N LEU A 230 18.46 -20.81 23.60
CA LEU A 230 18.50 -21.89 24.60
C LEU A 230 17.39 -22.93 24.38
N CYS A 231 16.18 -22.49 24.04
CA CYS A 231 15.06 -23.38 23.68
C CYS A 231 15.35 -24.20 22.42
N SER A 232 15.96 -23.59 21.40
CA SER A 232 16.28 -24.27 20.14
C SER A 232 17.33 -25.38 20.28
N LEU A 233 18.22 -25.27 21.28
CA LEU A 233 19.27 -26.25 21.52
C LEU A 233 18.69 -27.60 22.00
N CYS A 234 17.60 -27.59 22.77
CA CYS A 234 17.01 -28.81 23.33
C CYS A 234 15.48 -28.82 23.20
N PRO A 235 14.93 -29.29 22.07
CA PRO A 235 13.47 -29.39 21.85
C PRO A 235 12.75 -30.31 22.86
N GLY A 236 13.48 -31.17 23.58
CA GLY A 236 12.98 -32.08 24.61
C GLY A 236 13.27 -31.64 26.05
N MET A 237 13.57 -30.36 26.29
CA MET A 237 13.93 -29.83 27.61
C MET A 237 12.90 -30.19 28.69
N HIS A 238 13.37 -30.63 29.85
CA HIS A 238 12.50 -31.14 30.91
C HIS A 238 13.00 -30.84 32.33
N GLY A 239 12.09 -30.96 33.31
CA GLY A 239 12.38 -30.74 34.72
C GLY A 239 12.88 -29.33 34.99
N LYS A 240 13.90 -29.20 35.85
CA LYS A 240 14.38 -27.90 36.35
C LYS A 240 14.84 -26.93 35.27
N ALA A 241 15.39 -27.42 34.16
CA ALA A 241 15.82 -26.56 33.05
C ALA A 241 14.62 -25.85 32.40
N LYS A 242 13.54 -26.61 32.16
CA LYS A 242 12.28 -26.08 31.65
C LYS A 242 11.70 -25.05 32.62
N ASP A 243 11.65 -25.38 33.91
CA ASP A 243 11.13 -24.47 34.93
C ASP A 243 11.94 -23.15 34.97
N GLN A 244 13.28 -23.23 34.83
CA GLN A 244 14.14 -22.05 34.81
C GLN A 244 13.96 -21.19 33.56
N ILE A 245 13.77 -21.81 32.39
CA ILE A 245 13.46 -21.08 31.15
C ILE A 245 12.09 -20.39 31.25
N GLU A 246 11.12 -21.00 31.93
CA GLU A 246 9.82 -20.36 32.20
C GLU A 246 10.00 -19.14 33.11
N ILE A 247 10.84 -19.23 34.14
CA ILE A 247 11.20 -18.07 34.98
C ILE A 247 11.85 -16.98 34.14
N PHE A 248 12.81 -17.33 33.28
CA PHE A 248 13.47 -16.36 32.40
C PHE A 248 12.47 -15.69 31.45
N SER A 249 11.52 -16.46 30.92
CA SER A 249 10.45 -15.96 30.06
C SER A 249 9.55 -14.98 30.80
N LYS A 250 9.23 -15.24 32.08
CA LYS A 250 8.46 -14.31 32.93
C LYS A 250 9.23 -13.02 33.22
N ILE A 251 10.55 -13.08 33.41
CA ILE A 251 11.37 -11.87 33.54
C ILE A 251 11.28 -11.03 32.26
N ILE A 252 11.48 -11.64 31.09
CA ILE A 252 11.36 -10.96 29.79
C ILE A 252 9.95 -10.36 29.61
N GLN A 253 8.90 -11.08 29.99
CA GLN A 253 7.52 -10.61 29.91
C GLN A 253 7.28 -9.38 30.79
N ASN A 254 7.77 -9.41 32.04
CA ASN A 254 7.63 -8.30 32.97
C ASN A 254 8.38 -7.05 32.46
N GLU A 255 9.60 -7.24 31.98
CA GLU A 255 10.43 -6.13 31.45
C GLU A 255 9.84 -5.56 30.14
N PHE A 256 9.28 -6.40 29.27
CA PHE A 256 8.50 -5.93 28.12
C PHE A 256 7.33 -5.05 28.57
N ASN A 257 6.58 -5.48 29.59
CA ASN A 257 5.45 -4.73 30.12
C ASN A 257 5.91 -3.40 30.76
N GLU A 258 6.99 -3.40 31.54
CA GLU A 258 7.56 -2.18 32.13
C GLU A 258 8.02 -1.19 31.05
N LEU A 259 8.80 -1.64 30.06
CA LEU A 259 9.25 -0.81 28.94
C LEU A 259 8.09 -0.31 28.07
N SER A 260 7.04 -1.14 27.92
CA SER A 260 5.84 -0.75 27.17
C SER A 260 5.14 0.43 27.83
N VAL A 261 5.04 0.45 29.17
CA VAL A 261 4.47 1.56 29.94
C VAL A 261 5.43 2.75 29.95
N LEU A 262 6.72 2.52 30.18
CA LEU A 262 7.73 3.59 30.20
C LEU A 262 7.72 4.38 28.90
N TYR A 263 7.89 3.73 27.75
CA TYR A 263 8.05 4.44 26.47
C TYR A 263 6.75 4.88 25.81
N PHE A 264 5.59 4.44 26.31
CA PHE A 264 4.28 4.87 25.82
C PHE A 264 3.62 5.90 26.75
N ASP A 265 3.75 5.71 28.06
CA ASP A 265 3.05 6.48 29.07
C ASP A 265 3.93 7.50 29.80
N GLU A 266 5.02 7.05 30.40
CA GLU A 266 5.81 7.85 31.34
C GLU A 266 6.82 8.78 30.65
N GLU A 267 7.60 8.22 29.71
CA GLU A 267 8.59 8.90 28.88
C GLU A 267 8.31 8.65 27.39
N PRO A 268 7.27 9.29 26.82
CA PRO A 268 6.81 8.91 25.50
C PRO A 268 7.85 9.16 24.41
N ASN A 269 8.25 8.08 23.73
CA ASN A 269 9.17 8.13 22.60
C ASN A 269 8.75 7.12 21.52
N ILE A 270 8.35 7.63 20.35
CA ILE A 270 7.81 6.77 19.28
C ILE A 270 8.81 5.75 18.77
N ASP A 271 10.09 6.11 18.64
CA ASP A 271 11.11 5.21 18.09
C ASP A 271 11.41 4.06 19.06
N LYS A 272 11.52 4.38 20.36
CA LYS A 272 11.69 3.38 21.40
C LYS A 272 10.44 2.50 21.58
N ALA A 273 9.25 3.09 21.57
CA ALA A 273 7.99 2.36 21.67
C ALA A 273 7.80 1.39 20.50
N VAL A 274 8.12 1.81 19.26
CA VAL A 274 8.10 0.94 18.09
C VAL A 274 9.14 -0.18 18.21
N ALA A 275 10.33 0.11 18.73
CA ALA A 275 11.35 -0.91 18.93
C ALA A 275 10.93 -1.96 19.98
N VAL A 276 10.30 -1.55 21.08
CA VAL A 276 9.67 -2.50 22.02
C VAL A 276 8.55 -3.27 21.35
N TYR A 277 7.69 -2.61 20.55
CA TYR A 277 6.60 -3.26 19.83
C TYR A 277 7.10 -4.33 18.86
N SER A 278 8.26 -4.13 18.23
CA SER A 278 8.88 -5.15 17.37
C SER A 278 9.29 -6.43 18.13
N CYS A 279 9.47 -6.35 19.45
CA CYS A 279 9.77 -7.49 20.31
C CYS A 279 8.52 -8.28 20.74
N ARG A 280 7.31 -7.80 20.39
CA ARG A 280 6.02 -8.41 20.76
C ARG A 280 5.91 -9.89 20.40
N ALA A 281 6.51 -10.31 19.29
CA ALA A 281 6.48 -11.71 18.86
C ALA A 281 7.24 -12.66 19.83
N GLY A 282 8.17 -12.13 20.62
CA GLY A 282 8.97 -12.88 21.58
C GLY A 282 8.33 -12.97 22.97
N VAL A 283 7.11 -12.49 23.17
CA VAL A 283 6.40 -12.48 24.46
C VAL A 283 4.98 -13.02 24.30
N SER A 284 4.35 -13.42 25.41
CA SER A 284 2.97 -13.90 25.40
C SER A 284 2.00 -12.74 25.23
N ILE A 285 1.24 -12.73 24.14
CA ILE A 285 0.28 -11.64 23.82
C ILE A 285 -0.78 -11.49 24.92
N ASP A 286 -1.24 -12.61 25.50
CA ASP A 286 -2.27 -12.62 26.54
C ASP A 286 -1.79 -12.00 27.87
N GLU A 287 -0.47 -11.95 28.07
CA GLU A 287 0.18 -11.39 29.27
C GLU A 287 0.68 -9.95 29.07
N ILE A 288 0.45 -9.36 27.89
CA ILE A 288 0.78 -7.95 27.63
C ILE A 288 -0.23 -7.06 28.37
N SER A 289 0.28 -6.23 29.29
CA SER A 289 -0.55 -5.34 30.11
C SER A 289 -1.05 -4.12 29.34
N HIS A 290 -0.22 -3.55 28.46
CA HIS A 290 -0.53 -2.33 27.74
C HIS A 290 -1.34 -2.60 26.47
N GLU A 291 -2.57 -2.09 26.43
CA GLU A 291 -3.58 -2.36 25.38
C GLU A 291 -3.06 -2.12 23.96
N ALA A 292 -2.40 -0.99 23.71
CA ALA A 292 -1.85 -0.67 22.39
C ALA A 292 -0.87 -1.73 21.86
N TYR A 293 -0.02 -2.31 22.72
CA TYR A 293 0.91 -3.37 22.32
C TYR A 293 0.21 -4.72 22.14
N ARG A 294 -0.90 -4.94 22.86
CA ARG A 294 -1.69 -6.17 22.76
C ARG A 294 -2.54 -6.20 21.50
N GLU A 295 -3.22 -5.09 21.18
CA GLU A 295 -4.33 -5.05 20.22
C GLU A 295 -3.93 -4.57 18.83
N CYS A 296 -2.87 -3.77 18.69
CA CYS A 296 -2.45 -3.33 17.36
C CYS A 296 -1.94 -4.51 16.54
N GLU A 297 -2.47 -4.65 15.32
CA GLU A 297 -2.10 -5.73 14.40
C GLU A 297 -0.75 -5.50 13.73
N ASP A 298 -0.43 -4.25 13.39
CA ASP A 298 0.78 -3.85 12.70
C ASP A 298 1.44 -2.59 13.28
N GLU A 299 2.68 -2.31 12.83
CA GLU A 299 3.44 -1.13 13.25
C GLU A 299 2.73 0.19 12.88
N LYS A 300 2.03 0.24 11.74
CA LYS A 300 1.34 1.47 11.30
C LYS A 300 0.22 1.82 12.27
N SER A 301 -0.60 0.84 12.65
CA SER A 301 -1.69 0.98 13.61
C SER A 301 -1.16 1.35 15.00
N PHE A 302 -0.05 0.72 15.42
CA PHE A 302 0.62 1.05 16.68
C PHE A 302 1.14 2.49 16.70
N ARG A 303 1.81 2.94 15.63
CA ARG A 303 2.30 4.32 15.51
C ARG A 303 1.15 5.33 15.54
N THR A 304 0.06 5.05 14.83
CA THR A 304 -1.14 5.89 14.87
C THR A 304 -1.72 5.97 16.28
N ALA A 305 -1.89 4.83 16.97
CA ALA A 305 -2.39 4.78 18.35
C ALA A 305 -1.51 5.60 19.30
N PHE A 306 -0.18 5.44 19.20
CA PHE A 306 0.79 6.22 19.97
C PHE A 306 0.62 7.73 19.73
N LEU A 307 0.58 8.16 18.48
CA LEU A 307 0.45 9.57 18.13
C LEU A 307 -0.88 10.16 18.56
N CYS A 308 -1.96 9.38 18.49
CA CYS A 308 -3.28 9.77 19.00
C CYS A 308 -3.27 10.00 20.51
N GLN A 309 -2.70 9.08 21.29
CA GLN A 309 -2.58 9.23 22.74
C GLN A 309 -1.71 10.43 23.12
N MET A 310 -0.61 10.63 22.41
CA MET A 310 0.23 11.83 22.59
C MET A 310 -0.53 13.12 22.30
N ALA A 311 -1.34 13.15 21.25
CA ALA A 311 -2.16 14.31 20.91
C ALA A 311 -3.20 14.61 22.02
N LEU A 312 -3.77 13.59 22.66
CA LEU A 312 -4.67 13.77 23.81
C LEU A 312 -3.97 14.33 25.05
N ARG A 313 -2.67 14.07 25.24
CA ARG A 313 -1.90 14.61 26.36
C ARG A 313 -1.41 16.05 26.17
N LYS A 314 -1.21 16.48 24.92
CA LYS A 314 -0.78 17.85 24.60
C LYS A 314 -1.77 18.89 25.13
N ASP A 315 -1.25 20.04 25.57
CA ASP A 315 -2.07 21.20 25.86
C ASP A 315 -2.71 21.76 24.57
N SER A 316 -3.71 22.62 24.71
CA SER A 316 -4.47 23.14 23.55
C SER A 316 -3.59 23.90 22.55
N SER A 317 -2.53 24.59 23.01
CA SER A 317 -1.64 25.33 22.10
C SER A 317 -0.80 24.38 21.26
N SER A 318 -0.11 23.43 21.90
CA SER A 318 0.73 22.45 21.19
C SER A 318 -0.09 21.52 20.29
N TYR A 319 -1.32 21.17 20.70
CA TYR A 319 -2.25 20.40 19.87
C TYR A 319 -2.62 21.18 18.60
N LYS A 320 -2.97 22.46 18.72
CA LYS A 320 -3.31 23.32 17.58
C LYS A 320 -2.18 23.35 16.55
N ASP A 321 -0.95 23.56 16.99
CA ASP A 321 0.20 23.62 16.08
C ASP A 321 0.41 22.28 15.38
N THR A 322 0.25 21.16 16.11
CA THR A 322 0.31 19.81 15.54
C THR A 322 -0.77 19.61 14.47
N ALA A 323 -2.03 19.97 14.75
CA ALA A 323 -3.14 19.83 13.82
C ALA A 323 -2.94 20.69 12.55
N ILE A 324 -2.40 21.91 12.69
CA ILE A 324 -2.08 22.79 11.56
C ILE A 324 -0.98 22.20 10.70
N VAL A 325 0.10 21.69 11.30
CA VAL A 325 1.20 21.06 10.55
C VAL A 325 0.71 19.86 9.76
N LEU A 326 -0.09 18.99 10.38
CA LEU A 326 -0.68 17.84 9.68
C LEU A 326 -1.62 18.28 8.55
N ALA A 327 -2.41 19.33 8.76
CA ALA A 327 -3.33 19.82 7.74
C ALA A 327 -2.58 20.39 6.54
N ASN A 328 -1.49 21.12 6.77
CA ASN A 328 -0.64 21.63 5.70
C ASN A 328 -0.02 20.49 4.88
N LYS A 329 0.53 19.46 5.55
CA LYS A 329 1.07 18.27 4.87
C LYS A 329 -0.01 17.53 4.07
N ALA A 330 -1.21 17.39 4.63
CA ALA A 330 -2.33 16.75 3.94
C ALA A 330 -2.75 17.53 2.68
N ASP A 331 -2.68 18.87 2.70
CA ASP A 331 -2.95 19.71 1.52
C ASP A 331 -1.83 19.61 0.46
N GLU A 332 -0.58 19.39 0.90
CA GLU A 332 0.57 19.08 0.03
C GLU A 332 0.50 17.67 -0.60
N GLY A 333 -0.39 16.80 -0.11
CA GLY A 333 -0.64 15.47 -0.66
C GLY A 333 -0.24 14.30 0.23
N ASP A 334 0.20 14.54 1.47
CA ASP A 334 0.52 13.50 2.44
C ASP A 334 -0.76 12.82 2.97
N GLU A 335 -1.04 11.61 2.49
CA GLU A 335 -2.22 10.83 2.87
C GLU A 335 -2.14 10.31 4.31
N ASP A 336 -0.96 10.02 4.84
CA ASP A 336 -0.77 9.56 6.22
C ASP A 336 -1.05 10.70 7.22
N ALA A 337 -0.67 11.93 6.87
CA ALA A 337 -1.05 13.11 7.66
C ALA A 337 -2.57 13.33 7.69
N LEU A 338 -3.25 13.09 6.56
CA LEU A 338 -4.71 13.17 6.47
C LEU A 338 -5.39 12.06 7.29
N ASP A 339 -4.87 10.83 7.22
CA ASP A 339 -5.31 9.68 8.03
C ASP A 339 -5.17 9.99 9.51
N LEU A 340 -4.01 10.49 9.94
CA LEU A 340 -3.75 10.79 11.36
C LEU A 340 -4.68 11.88 11.90
N LEU A 341 -4.96 12.93 11.10
CA LEU A 341 -5.95 13.94 11.47
C LEU A 341 -7.36 13.34 11.60
N ALA A 342 -7.71 12.37 10.75
CA ALA A 342 -9.02 11.73 10.78
C ALA A 342 -9.15 10.86 12.04
N HIS A 343 -8.07 10.22 12.47
CA HIS A 343 -8.01 9.55 13.76
C HIS A 343 -8.18 10.54 14.91
N PHE A 344 -7.46 11.67 14.90
CA PHE A 344 -7.54 12.68 15.96
C PHE A 344 -8.97 13.14 16.22
N ILE A 345 -9.73 13.48 15.16
CA ILE A 345 -11.11 13.96 15.33
C ILE A 345 -12.09 12.87 15.77
N SER A 346 -11.76 11.61 15.50
CA SER A 346 -12.58 10.43 15.79
C SER A 346 -12.26 9.79 17.13
N LEU A 347 -11.34 10.36 17.92
CA LEU A 347 -11.00 9.84 19.25
C LEU A 347 -12.23 9.91 20.19
N PRO A 348 -12.59 8.82 20.89
CA PRO A 348 -13.76 8.79 21.78
C PRO A 348 -13.70 9.85 22.89
N LEU A 349 -12.50 10.13 23.41
CA LEU A 349 -12.26 11.03 24.54
C LEU A 349 -11.74 12.41 24.13
N ILE A 350 -11.88 12.81 22.86
CA ILE A 350 -11.47 14.15 22.44
C ILE A 350 -12.35 15.21 23.10
N ASP A 351 -11.72 16.17 23.79
CA ASP A 351 -12.43 17.31 24.35
C ASP A 351 -12.93 18.26 23.25
N SER A 352 -13.95 19.07 23.56
CA SER A 352 -14.57 19.98 22.60
C SER A 352 -13.60 21.05 22.06
N THR A 353 -12.58 21.43 22.85
CA THR A 353 -11.61 22.45 22.44
C THR A 353 -10.68 21.89 21.37
N LYS A 354 -10.13 20.69 21.57
CA LYS A 354 -9.29 19.99 20.60
C LYS A 354 -10.06 19.63 19.34
N PHE A 355 -11.31 19.19 19.49
CA PHE A 355 -12.20 18.96 18.36
C PHE A 355 -12.36 20.23 17.50
N ASP A 356 -12.65 21.37 18.13
CA ASP A 356 -12.77 22.66 17.46
C ASP A 356 -11.46 23.13 16.81
N LEU A 357 -10.31 22.85 17.44
CA LEU A 357 -8.99 23.16 16.87
C LEU A 357 -8.72 22.34 15.61
N THR A 358 -9.08 21.06 15.59
CA THR A 358 -8.97 20.20 14.40
C THR A 358 -9.89 20.70 13.29
N LEU A 359 -11.13 21.08 13.60
CA LEU A 359 -12.05 21.70 12.63
C LEU A 359 -11.48 23.01 12.04
N LYS A 360 -10.84 23.83 12.88
CA LYS A 360 -10.19 25.07 12.42
C LYS A 360 -8.98 24.77 11.52
N ALA A 361 -8.20 23.73 11.82
CA ALA A 361 -7.03 23.33 11.05
C ALA A 361 -7.39 22.80 9.65
N ILE A 362 -8.51 22.09 9.51
CA ILE A 362 -8.97 21.56 8.20
C ILE A 362 -9.70 22.60 7.33
N LYS A 363 -10.10 23.74 7.91
CA LYS A 363 -10.80 24.82 7.18
C LYS A 363 -10.09 25.29 5.91
N PRO A 364 -8.76 25.51 5.88
CA PRO A 364 -8.02 25.90 4.67
C PRO A 364 -7.91 24.80 3.60
N LEU A 365 -8.14 23.52 3.93
CA LEU A 365 -7.98 22.41 2.97
C LEU A 365 -8.84 22.60 1.72
N SER A 366 -8.34 22.09 0.60
CA SER A 366 -9.11 21.99 -0.64
C SER A 366 -10.43 21.23 -0.44
N PHE A 367 -11.43 21.54 -1.25
CA PHE A 367 -12.75 20.91 -1.14
C PHE A 367 -12.68 19.38 -1.27
N GLN A 368 -11.83 18.88 -2.18
CA GLN A 368 -11.55 17.47 -2.35
C GLN A 368 -11.00 16.83 -1.07
N LYS A 369 -9.93 17.39 -0.49
CA LYS A 369 -9.32 16.87 0.74
C LYS A 369 -10.27 16.88 1.93
N LYS A 370 -11.22 17.83 2.00
CA LYS A 370 -12.27 17.81 3.03
C LYS A 370 -13.27 16.68 2.87
N ILE A 371 -13.61 16.29 1.64
CA ILE A 371 -14.46 15.13 1.36
C ILE A 371 -13.71 13.84 1.73
N ASP A 372 -12.45 13.74 1.33
CA ASP A 372 -11.60 12.60 1.66
C ASP A 372 -11.42 12.47 3.17
N PHE A 373 -11.23 13.59 3.87
CA PHE A 373 -11.19 13.66 5.33
C PHE A 373 -12.47 13.15 6.00
N LEU A 374 -13.65 13.59 5.51
CA LEU A 374 -14.93 13.13 6.03
C LEU A 374 -15.12 11.63 5.83
N ALA A 375 -14.78 11.11 4.66
CA ALA A 375 -14.86 9.67 4.37
C ALA A 375 -14.00 8.86 5.35
N LYS A 376 -12.76 9.28 5.55
CA LYS A 376 -11.84 8.65 6.53
C LYS A 376 -12.40 8.72 7.96
N ALA A 377 -12.87 9.88 8.41
CA ALA A 377 -13.41 10.04 9.76
C ALA A 377 -14.69 9.22 9.98
N VAL A 378 -15.60 9.15 9.01
CA VAL A 378 -16.78 8.29 9.07
C VAL A 378 -16.37 6.80 9.09
N GLY A 379 -15.34 6.41 8.33
CA GLY A 379 -14.75 5.08 8.36
C GLY A 379 -14.20 4.68 9.75
N LEU A 380 -13.73 5.66 10.51
CA LEU A 380 -13.24 5.48 11.89
C LEU A 380 -14.33 5.56 12.95
N GLY A 381 -15.62 5.65 12.56
CA GLY A 381 -16.74 5.63 13.49
C GLY A 381 -17.06 6.98 14.14
N LEU A 382 -16.74 8.11 13.50
CA LEU A 382 -17.06 9.45 14.00
C LEU A 382 -18.56 9.59 14.35
N ASP A 383 -18.86 10.10 15.55
CA ASP A 383 -20.23 10.29 16.06
C ASP A 383 -21.11 11.16 15.14
N GLU A 384 -22.42 10.91 15.09
CA GLU A 384 -23.34 11.64 14.20
C GLU A 384 -23.32 13.16 14.38
N GLU A 385 -23.21 13.65 15.62
CA GLU A 385 -23.14 15.09 15.92
C GLU A 385 -21.85 15.72 15.39
N LYS A 386 -20.73 15.01 15.54
CA LYS A 386 -19.42 15.42 15.02
C LYS A 386 -19.39 15.36 13.49
N GLN A 387 -20.01 14.34 12.88
CA GLN A 387 -20.22 14.26 11.43
C GLN A 387 -20.98 15.50 10.93
N ALA A 388 -22.03 15.93 11.62
CA ALA A 388 -22.83 17.09 11.23
C ALA A 388 -22.02 18.39 11.24
N LEU A 389 -21.20 18.61 12.28
CA LEU A 389 -20.31 19.77 12.36
C LEU A 389 -19.27 19.78 11.24
N LEU A 390 -18.68 18.62 10.96
CA LEU A 390 -17.72 18.48 9.87
C LEU A 390 -18.37 18.72 8.50
N PHE A 391 -19.56 18.15 8.29
CA PHE A 391 -20.31 18.29 7.05
C PHE A 391 -20.72 19.75 6.81
N GLN A 392 -21.15 20.47 7.84
CA GLN A 392 -21.41 21.91 7.75
C GLN A 392 -20.17 22.72 7.33
N LEU A 393 -18.98 22.33 7.79
CA LEU A 393 -17.74 22.98 7.38
C LEU A 393 -17.46 22.77 5.88
N ILE A 394 -17.79 21.60 5.34
CA ILE A 394 -17.71 21.29 3.90
C ILE A 394 -18.69 22.17 3.12
N LEU A 395 -19.95 22.23 3.54
CA LEU A 395 -20.99 23.04 2.89
C LEU A 395 -20.67 24.55 2.92
N LYS A 396 -19.96 25.05 3.94
CA LYS A 396 -19.50 26.45 4.01
C LYS A 396 -18.41 26.80 2.98
N THR A 397 -17.86 25.82 2.25
CA THR A 397 -16.94 26.10 1.15
C THR A 397 -17.67 26.83 0.03
N ARG A 398 -17.16 28.02 -0.38
CA ARG A 398 -17.77 28.86 -1.42
C ARG A 398 -17.94 28.07 -2.73
N ASP A 399 -19.06 28.24 -3.42
CA ASP A 399 -19.40 27.47 -4.64
C ASP A 399 -18.31 27.51 -5.72
N GLY A 400 -17.61 28.64 -5.89
CA GLY A 400 -16.50 28.76 -6.84
C GLY A 400 -15.21 28.01 -6.46
N GLN A 401 -15.10 27.55 -5.22
CA GLN A 401 -13.98 26.79 -4.66
C GLN A 401 -14.28 25.30 -4.49
N ARG A 402 -15.52 24.85 -4.73
CA ARG A 402 -15.93 23.44 -4.71
C ARG A 402 -15.47 22.71 -5.98
N LYS A 403 -14.15 22.64 -6.17
CA LYS A 403 -13.51 21.86 -7.23
C LYS A 403 -13.11 20.50 -6.67
N ILE A 404 -13.49 19.44 -7.37
CA ILE A 404 -13.15 18.06 -7.02
C ILE A 404 -12.87 17.28 -8.30
N ASP A 405 -11.89 16.38 -8.24
CA ASP A 405 -11.76 15.31 -9.22
C ASP A 405 -12.71 14.17 -8.88
N LEU A 406 -13.77 14.02 -9.67
CA LEU A 406 -14.82 13.03 -9.44
C LEU A 406 -14.32 11.59 -9.60
N GLU A 407 -13.31 11.33 -10.43
CA GLU A 407 -12.78 9.98 -10.61
C GLU A 407 -11.88 9.61 -9.43
N ALA A 408 -11.05 10.54 -8.96
CA ALA A 408 -10.16 10.31 -7.82
C ALA A 408 -10.91 10.14 -6.50
N SER A 409 -11.95 10.93 -6.25
CA SER A 409 -12.75 10.86 -5.02
C SER A 409 -13.98 9.93 -5.12
N ALA A 410 -14.09 9.14 -6.19
CA ALA A 410 -15.27 8.30 -6.44
C ALA A 410 -15.57 7.33 -5.29
N ALA A 411 -14.55 6.58 -4.84
CA ALA A 411 -14.69 5.62 -3.75
C ALA A 411 -15.16 6.30 -2.44
N ASN A 412 -14.53 7.42 -2.09
CA ASN A 412 -14.88 8.19 -0.88
C ASN A 412 -16.32 8.75 -0.96
N LEU A 413 -16.72 9.27 -2.12
CA LEU A 413 -18.08 9.79 -2.33
C LEU A 413 -19.14 8.69 -2.26
N VAL A 414 -18.87 7.51 -2.82
CA VAL A 414 -19.74 6.33 -2.71
C VAL A 414 -19.83 5.87 -1.26
N TYR A 415 -18.71 5.74 -0.58
CA TYR A 415 -18.66 5.33 0.82
C TYR A 415 -19.53 6.25 1.69
N LEU A 416 -19.40 7.56 1.50
CA LEU A 416 -20.22 8.56 2.17
C LEU A 416 -21.71 8.42 1.85
N ASP A 417 -22.10 8.10 0.61
CA ASP A 417 -23.51 7.89 0.22
C ASP A 417 -24.16 6.75 1.03
N PHE A 418 -23.40 5.70 1.33
CA PHE A 418 -23.88 4.54 2.10
C PHE A 418 -23.79 4.74 3.61
N HIS A 419 -22.69 5.32 4.12
CA HIS A 419 -22.33 5.28 5.53
C HIS A 419 -22.60 6.59 6.31
N LEU A 420 -22.98 7.70 5.65
CA LEU A 420 -23.39 8.90 6.38
C LEU A 420 -24.65 8.68 7.22
N SER A 421 -24.73 9.38 8.35
CA SER A 421 -25.94 9.40 9.18
C SER A 421 -27.19 9.81 8.40
N SER A 422 -28.32 9.21 8.75
CA SER A 422 -29.61 9.43 8.06
C SER A 422 -30.04 10.90 8.06
N ARG A 423 -29.70 11.65 9.12
CA ARG A 423 -29.95 13.09 9.25
C ARG A 423 -29.25 13.91 8.17
N LEU A 424 -28.05 13.51 7.76
CA LEU A 424 -27.22 14.23 6.79
C LEU A 424 -27.45 13.78 5.34
N LYS A 425 -28.18 12.68 5.12
CA LYS A 425 -28.44 12.16 3.77
C LYS A 425 -29.14 13.17 2.85
N ALA A 426 -30.08 13.96 3.37
CA ALA A 426 -30.75 14.97 2.56
C ALA A 426 -29.78 16.05 2.05
N ASP A 427 -28.91 16.55 2.94
CA ASP A 427 -27.92 17.56 2.60
C ASP A 427 -26.80 16.99 1.72
N PHE A 428 -26.39 15.73 1.95
CA PHE A 428 -25.44 15.02 1.10
C PHE A 428 -26.01 14.75 -0.30
N ASN A 429 -27.28 14.37 -0.41
CA ASN A 429 -27.96 14.23 -1.71
C ASN A 429 -28.01 15.55 -2.49
N SER A 430 -28.23 16.67 -1.80
CA SER A 430 -28.16 18.00 -2.40
C SER A 430 -26.75 18.30 -2.93
N LEU A 431 -25.71 18.02 -2.12
CA LEU A 431 -24.32 18.16 -2.54
C LEU A 431 -23.97 17.27 -3.74
N LYS A 432 -24.44 16.01 -3.71
CA LYS A 432 -24.31 15.03 -4.80
C LYS A 432 -24.95 15.53 -6.08
N GLU A 433 -26.18 16.04 -6.01
CA GLU A 433 -26.84 16.65 -7.17
C GLU A 433 -26.00 17.82 -7.72
N ASP A 434 -25.49 18.70 -6.86
CA ASP A 434 -24.67 19.85 -7.26
C ASP A 434 -23.33 19.45 -7.90
N LEU A 435 -22.62 18.46 -7.35
CA LEU A 435 -21.37 17.94 -7.90
C LEU A 435 -21.56 17.32 -9.30
N LEU A 436 -22.68 16.61 -9.50
CA LEU A 436 -23.00 15.92 -10.74
C LEU A 436 -23.65 16.85 -11.80
N ARG A 437 -24.16 18.01 -11.38
CA ARG A 437 -24.89 18.97 -12.23
C ARG A 437 -24.08 19.58 -13.37
N SER A 438 -22.76 19.66 -13.22
CA SER A 438 -21.92 20.42 -14.15
C SER A 438 -21.77 19.69 -15.51
N PRO A 439 -21.70 20.42 -16.64
CA PRO A 439 -21.46 19.79 -17.95
C PRO A 439 -20.15 18.98 -18.01
N ARG A 440 -19.15 19.36 -17.20
CA ARG A 440 -17.88 18.64 -17.06
C ARG A 440 -18.09 17.33 -16.31
N ALA A 441 -18.82 17.34 -15.20
CA ALA A 441 -19.16 16.14 -14.44
C ALA A 441 -19.93 15.12 -15.28
N HIS A 442 -20.96 15.54 -16.02
CA HIS A 442 -21.68 14.65 -16.94
C HIS A 442 -20.77 14.01 -18.00
N LYS A 443 -19.81 14.77 -18.57
CA LYS A 443 -18.86 14.22 -19.55
C LYS A 443 -17.94 13.17 -18.92
N ILE A 444 -17.54 13.38 -17.66
CA ILE A 444 -16.72 12.42 -16.91
C ILE A 444 -17.55 11.16 -16.62
N VAL A 445 -18.73 11.29 -16.00
CA VAL A 445 -19.62 10.17 -15.65
C VAL A 445 -20.00 9.32 -16.86
N THR A 446 -20.26 9.93 -18.03
CA THR A 446 -20.64 9.19 -19.24
C THR A 446 -19.47 8.44 -19.90
N LYS A 447 -18.22 8.81 -19.61
CA LYS A 447 -17.02 8.23 -20.23
C LYS A 447 -16.15 7.43 -19.25
N THR A 448 -16.41 7.56 -17.96
CA THR A 448 -15.59 6.97 -16.91
C THR A 448 -15.65 5.45 -16.95
N ARG A 449 -14.54 4.81 -16.62
CA ARG A 449 -14.45 3.36 -16.36
C ARG A 449 -14.45 3.04 -14.86
N VAL A 450 -14.41 4.05 -13.99
CA VAL A 450 -14.42 3.87 -12.54
C VAL A 450 -15.81 3.39 -12.11
N ALA A 451 -15.88 2.17 -11.55
CA ALA A 451 -17.13 1.55 -11.14
C ALA A 451 -17.84 2.36 -10.05
N ASP A 452 -17.10 2.81 -9.04
CA ASP A 452 -17.63 3.60 -7.92
C ASP A 452 -18.32 4.88 -8.40
N LEU A 453 -17.74 5.60 -9.36
CA LEU A 453 -18.36 6.82 -9.88
C LEU A 453 -19.69 6.54 -10.60
N ARG A 454 -19.85 5.37 -11.22
CA ARG A 454 -21.13 4.95 -11.82
C ARG A 454 -22.16 4.60 -10.76
N VAL A 455 -21.75 3.92 -9.69
CA VAL A 455 -22.61 3.61 -8.54
C VAL A 455 -23.07 4.91 -7.87
N PHE A 456 -22.13 5.82 -7.60
CA PHE A 456 -22.41 7.15 -7.05
C PHE A 456 -23.42 7.91 -7.92
N ALA A 457 -23.21 7.96 -9.24
CA ALA A 457 -24.08 8.68 -10.14
C ALA A 457 -25.44 7.99 -10.42
N GLY A 458 -25.61 6.74 -9.96
CA GLY A 458 -26.73 5.87 -10.27
C GLY A 458 -26.58 5.15 -11.62
N GLU A 459 -27.10 3.92 -11.71
CA GLU A 459 -26.91 3.01 -12.86
C GLU A 459 -27.45 3.55 -14.21
N ASN A 460 -28.26 4.61 -14.19
CA ASN A 460 -28.72 5.29 -15.41
C ASN A 460 -28.08 6.69 -15.53
N PRO A 461 -26.98 6.85 -16.28
CA PRO A 461 -26.42 8.17 -16.61
C PRO A 461 -27.39 9.05 -17.44
N SER A 462 -28.45 8.45 -17.97
CA SER A 462 -29.60 9.09 -18.62
C SER A 462 -30.65 9.66 -17.65
N ALA A 463 -30.66 9.22 -16.39
CA ALA A 463 -31.57 9.68 -15.33
C ALA A 463 -31.01 10.87 -14.53
N LEU A 464 -29.70 11.14 -14.62
CA LEU A 464 -29.10 12.38 -14.12
C LEU A 464 -29.75 13.54 -14.86
N LYS A 465 -30.59 14.29 -14.15
CA LYS A 465 -31.29 15.49 -14.65
C LYS A 465 -30.33 16.35 -15.47
N GLN A 466 -30.83 16.85 -16.60
CA GLN A 466 -30.06 17.55 -17.63
C GLN A 466 -29.07 18.58 -17.07
N PRO A 467 -27.84 18.68 -17.62
CA PRO A 467 -26.87 19.67 -17.20
C PRO A 467 -27.47 21.07 -17.36
N LEU A 468 -27.49 21.86 -16.28
CA LEU A 468 -27.93 23.25 -16.41
C LEU A 468 -26.98 24.01 -17.32
N GLY A 469 -27.55 24.51 -18.41
CA GLY A 469 -26.85 25.20 -19.48
C GLY A 469 -27.16 24.64 -20.88
N LYS A 470 -27.69 23.42 -21.00
CA LYS A 470 -28.26 22.92 -22.27
C LYS A 470 -29.74 22.59 -22.10
N LYS A 471 -30.60 23.48 -22.57
CA LYS A 471 -32.04 23.23 -22.67
C LYS A 471 -32.31 22.02 -23.57
N LEU A 472 -33.31 21.22 -23.18
CA LEU A 472 -34.00 20.19 -23.97
C LEU A 472 -33.91 20.47 -25.48
N LYS A 473 -33.08 19.71 -26.20
CA LYS A 473 -33.44 19.40 -27.59
C LYS A 473 -34.63 18.45 -27.47
N ARG A 474 -35.86 18.98 -27.65
CA ARG A 474 -37.02 18.12 -27.90
C ARG A 474 -36.64 17.21 -29.08
N THR A 475 -36.53 15.91 -28.81
CA THR A 475 -36.12 14.87 -29.76
C THR A 475 -37.11 14.65 -30.90
N THR A 476 -38.22 15.37 -30.93
CA THR A 476 -39.28 15.25 -31.94
C THR A 476 -39.21 16.25 -33.10
N ALA A 477 -38.28 17.20 -33.12
CA ALA A 477 -38.19 18.19 -34.20
C ALA A 477 -37.05 17.87 -35.17
N LYS A 478 -37.39 17.24 -36.31
CA LYS A 478 -36.49 17.10 -37.47
C LYS A 478 -36.08 18.50 -37.97
N SER A 479 -34.77 18.73 -38.13
CA SER A 479 -34.24 19.88 -38.86
C SER A 479 -34.77 19.83 -40.30
N PHE A 480 -35.34 20.93 -40.79
CA PHE A 480 -35.74 21.01 -42.20
C PHE A 480 -34.50 21.04 -43.08
N ASP A 481 -34.48 20.20 -44.12
CA ASP A 481 -33.49 20.27 -45.19
C ASP A 481 -33.52 21.66 -45.84
N LEU A 482 -32.33 22.19 -46.13
CA LEU A 482 -32.11 23.51 -46.74
C LEU A 482 -32.99 23.70 -47.99
N LEU A 483 -33.19 22.65 -48.78
CA LEU A 483 -33.98 22.65 -50.01
C LEU A 483 -35.49 22.81 -49.75
N LYS A 484 -36.01 22.20 -48.68
CA LYS A 484 -37.41 22.36 -48.25
C LYS A 484 -37.65 23.74 -47.62
N ALA A 485 -36.65 24.27 -46.92
CA ALA A 485 -36.69 25.64 -46.46
C ALA A 485 -36.77 26.59 -47.67
N VAL A 486 -35.88 26.47 -48.66
CA VAL A 486 -35.87 27.36 -49.85
C VAL A 486 -37.20 27.34 -50.61
N PHE A 487 -37.81 26.17 -50.84
CA PHE A 487 -39.14 26.08 -51.47
C PHE A 487 -40.25 26.71 -50.64
N TYR A 488 -40.24 26.50 -49.32
CA TYR A 488 -41.17 27.13 -48.39
C TYR A 488 -41.01 28.66 -48.38
N TRP A 489 -39.77 29.16 -48.42
CA TRP A 489 -39.44 30.58 -48.49
C TRP A 489 -39.86 31.24 -49.81
N PHE A 490 -39.70 30.55 -50.95
CA PHE A 490 -40.14 31.03 -52.25
C PHE A 490 -41.66 31.21 -52.33
N PHE A 491 -42.44 30.26 -51.80
CA PHE A 491 -43.91 30.36 -51.80
C PHE A 491 -44.45 31.37 -50.79
N ILE A 492 -43.78 31.57 -49.66
CA ILE A 492 -44.25 32.44 -48.58
C ILE A 492 -43.85 33.91 -48.76
N ILE A 493 -42.72 34.18 -49.41
CA ILE A 493 -42.26 35.55 -49.67
C ILE A 493 -42.50 35.93 -51.14
N GLY A 494 -42.22 35.03 -52.07
CA GLY A 494 -42.35 35.29 -53.51
C GLY A 494 -43.80 35.48 -53.96
N LEU A 495 -44.73 34.64 -53.49
CA LEU A 495 -46.13 34.73 -53.91
C LEU A 495 -46.83 36.02 -53.40
N PRO A 496 -46.65 36.45 -52.14
CA PRO A 496 -47.20 37.73 -51.68
C PRO A 496 -46.50 38.94 -52.32
N ALA A 497 -45.18 38.90 -52.54
CA ALA A 497 -44.48 39.96 -53.25
C ALA A 497 -44.95 40.10 -54.71
N PHE A 498 -45.21 38.99 -55.39
CA PHE A 498 -45.79 38.96 -56.73
C PHE A 498 -47.23 39.49 -56.74
N ALA A 499 -48.05 39.13 -55.74
CA ALA A 499 -49.40 39.67 -55.58
C ALA A 499 -49.40 41.19 -55.31
N CYS A 500 -48.45 41.70 -54.53
CA CYS A 500 -48.24 43.14 -54.33
C CYS A 500 -47.85 43.85 -55.62
N ALA A 501 -46.91 43.28 -56.39
CA ALA A 501 -46.45 43.85 -57.65
C ALA A 501 -47.56 43.86 -58.72
N LEU A 502 -48.36 42.79 -58.78
CA LEU A 502 -49.52 42.68 -59.66
C LEU A 502 -50.62 43.68 -59.28
N ALA A 503 -50.91 43.83 -57.99
CA ALA A 503 -51.85 44.83 -57.49
C ALA A 503 -51.40 46.26 -57.81
N TYR A 504 -50.10 46.55 -57.68
CA TYR A 504 -49.51 47.83 -58.05
C TYR A 504 -49.63 48.11 -59.57
N ALA A 505 -49.32 47.12 -60.41
CA ALA A 505 -49.42 47.24 -61.86
C ALA A 505 -50.88 47.45 -62.35
N LEU A 506 -51.83 46.71 -61.78
CA LEU A 506 -53.26 46.84 -62.10
C LEU A 506 -53.85 48.19 -61.68
N PHE A 507 -53.25 48.86 -60.70
CA PHE A 507 -53.70 50.16 -60.23
C PHE A 507 -53.09 51.32 -61.01
N TYR A 508 -51.79 51.22 -61.35
CA TYR A 508 -51.11 52.19 -62.22
C TYR A 508 -51.77 52.27 -63.60
N LEU A 509 -52.33 51.17 -64.09
CA LEU A 509 -53.05 51.10 -65.36
C LEU A 509 -54.52 51.59 -65.30
N ASN A 510 -55.10 51.81 -64.11
CA ASN A 510 -56.54 52.13 -63.95
C ASN A 510 -56.83 53.49 -63.26
N ASP A 511 -55.82 54.34 -63.06
CA ASP A 511 -55.93 55.76 -62.68
C ASP A 511 -56.91 56.10 -61.53
N LEU A 512 -56.97 55.26 -60.49
CA LEU A 512 -57.81 55.47 -59.31
C LEU A 512 -57.10 56.33 -58.24
N GLN A 513 -56.90 57.62 -58.50
CA GLN A 513 -56.46 58.56 -57.46
C GLN A 513 -57.61 58.96 -56.52
N LYS A 514 -57.78 58.23 -55.41
CA LYS A 514 -58.51 58.71 -54.22
C LYS A 514 -57.69 58.47 -52.95
N SER A 515 -57.76 59.44 -52.03
CA SER A 515 -56.98 59.59 -50.78
C SER A 515 -57.07 58.44 -49.75
N LEU A 516 -57.68 57.31 -50.10
CA LEU A 516 -57.83 56.10 -49.26
C LEU A 516 -57.32 54.82 -49.95
N GLY A 517 -56.77 54.90 -51.16
CA GLY A 517 -56.22 53.73 -51.90
C GLY A 517 -55.03 53.04 -51.20
N THR A 518 -54.40 53.67 -50.22
CA THR A 518 -53.26 53.13 -49.48
C THR A 518 -53.62 52.00 -48.50
N ALA A 519 -54.91 51.87 -48.13
CA ALA A 519 -55.39 50.81 -47.24
C ALA A 519 -55.28 49.40 -47.86
N ILE A 520 -55.30 49.30 -49.19
CA ILE A 520 -55.23 48.03 -49.92
C ILE A 520 -53.85 47.35 -49.72
N TYR A 521 -52.79 48.14 -49.54
CA TYR A 521 -51.43 47.64 -49.28
C TYR A 521 -51.24 47.12 -47.84
N ILE A 522 -52.14 47.48 -46.91
CA ILE A 522 -52.05 47.07 -45.50
C ILE A 522 -52.25 45.56 -45.36
N VAL A 523 -53.13 44.96 -46.17
CA VAL A 523 -53.46 43.53 -46.05
C VAL A 523 -52.28 42.62 -46.46
N PRO A 524 -51.65 42.79 -47.64
CA PRO A 524 -50.50 41.97 -48.03
C PRO A 524 -49.29 42.18 -47.12
N LEU A 525 -49.02 43.43 -46.70
CA LEU A 525 -47.90 43.74 -45.80
C LEU A 525 -48.14 43.20 -44.38
N GLY A 526 -49.38 43.21 -43.89
CA GLY A 526 -49.76 42.59 -42.62
C GLY A 526 -49.55 41.07 -42.63
N ILE A 527 -49.93 40.41 -43.72
CA ILE A 527 -49.68 38.97 -43.93
C ILE A 527 -48.18 38.66 -43.91
N LEU A 528 -47.35 39.49 -44.57
CA LEU A 528 -45.89 39.33 -44.56
C LEU A 528 -45.30 39.42 -43.15
N ILE A 529 -45.77 40.36 -42.31
CA ILE A 529 -45.30 40.50 -40.92
C ILE A 529 -45.69 39.29 -40.07
N ILE A 530 -46.91 38.79 -40.22
CA ILE A 530 -47.37 37.58 -39.52
C ILE A 530 -46.50 36.38 -39.91
N LEU A 531 -46.18 36.23 -41.20
CA LEU A 531 -45.32 35.15 -41.70
C LEU A 531 -43.89 35.25 -41.15
N LEU A 532 -43.28 36.44 -41.17
CA LEU A 532 -41.95 36.67 -40.58
C LEU A 532 -41.90 36.31 -39.09
N GLN A 533 -42.97 36.55 -38.35
CA GLN A 533 -43.07 36.18 -36.94
C GLN A 533 -43.26 34.68 -36.73
N ILE A 534 -44.08 34.01 -37.55
CA ILE A 534 -44.21 32.55 -37.49
C ILE A 534 -42.84 31.89 -37.71
N ILE A 535 -42.08 32.39 -38.68
CA ILE A 535 -40.73 31.89 -38.97
C ILE A 535 -39.78 32.18 -37.80
N GLY A 536 -39.74 33.43 -37.34
CA GLY A 536 -38.90 33.81 -36.21
C GLY A 536 -39.22 33.01 -34.95
N LEU A 537 -40.49 32.65 -34.74
CA LEU A 537 -40.94 31.83 -33.61
C LEU A 537 -40.44 30.40 -33.73
N GLN A 538 -40.49 29.82 -34.93
CA GLN A 538 -39.99 28.46 -35.17
C GLN A 538 -38.46 28.35 -35.02
N TYR A 539 -37.71 29.37 -35.44
CA TYR A 539 -36.24 29.38 -35.40
C TYR A 539 -35.68 29.92 -34.08
N PHE A 540 -36.10 31.13 -33.67
CA PHE A 540 -35.54 31.85 -32.51
C PHE A 540 -36.39 31.73 -31.25
N GLY A 541 -37.68 31.42 -31.36
CA GLY A 541 -38.58 31.24 -30.21
C GLY A 541 -38.25 30.03 -29.32
N ARG A 542 -37.33 29.16 -29.76
CA ARG A 542 -36.86 27.98 -29.02
C ARG A 542 -35.76 28.29 -27.99
N ASP A 543 -35.05 29.40 -28.14
CA ASP A 543 -34.00 29.86 -27.23
C ASP A 543 -34.45 31.16 -26.53
N GLU A 544 -34.19 31.30 -25.23
CA GLU A 544 -34.52 32.53 -24.50
C GLU A 544 -33.64 33.71 -24.95
N ARG A 545 -32.37 33.45 -25.30
CA ARG A 545 -31.48 34.49 -25.83
C ARG A 545 -31.86 34.87 -27.25
N GLY A 546 -32.13 33.88 -28.10
CA GLY A 546 -32.69 34.08 -29.45
C GLY A 546 -34.03 34.82 -29.45
N SER A 547 -34.97 34.42 -28.61
CA SER A 547 -36.27 35.07 -28.43
C SER A 547 -36.13 36.52 -27.98
N ALA A 548 -35.26 36.79 -26.99
CA ALA A 548 -35.04 38.17 -26.52
C ALA A 548 -34.37 39.04 -27.60
N TRP A 549 -33.38 38.52 -28.31
CA TRP A 549 -32.73 39.24 -29.41
C TRP A 549 -33.72 39.53 -30.54
N PHE A 550 -34.52 38.54 -30.95
CA PHE A 550 -35.47 38.69 -32.04
C PHE A 550 -36.64 39.63 -31.67
N ARG A 551 -37.10 39.58 -30.42
CA ARG A 551 -38.05 40.56 -29.86
C ARG A 551 -37.52 41.99 -29.99
N ARG A 552 -36.26 42.21 -29.61
CA ARG A 552 -35.64 43.54 -29.70
C ARG A 552 -35.50 44.00 -31.15
N ALA A 553 -35.07 43.12 -32.06
CA ALA A 553 -34.92 43.44 -33.47
C ALA A 553 -36.25 43.83 -34.13
N LEU A 554 -37.31 43.02 -33.96
CA LEU A 554 -38.64 43.32 -34.48
C LEU A 554 -39.28 44.53 -33.79
N GLY A 555 -39.12 44.65 -32.48
CA GLY A 555 -39.62 45.80 -31.73
C GLY A 555 -38.98 47.12 -32.17
N LEU A 556 -37.65 47.14 -32.34
CA LEU A 556 -36.93 48.32 -32.86
C LEU A 556 -37.30 48.62 -34.30
N SER A 557 -37.50 47.60 -35.14
CA SER A 557 -37.99 47.78 -36.51
C SER A 557 -39.37 48.42 -36.54
N GLY A 558 -40.30 47.98 -35.68
CA GLY A 558 -41.63 48.59 -35.57
C GLY A 558 -41.59 50.05 -35.11
N ILE A 559 -40.75 50.37 -34.12
CA ILE A 559 -40.53 51.76 -33.66
C ILE A 559 -39.94 52.62 -34.79
N ALA A 560 -38.96 52.10 -35.54
CA ALA A 560 -38.37 52.82 -36.66
C ALA A 560 -39.41 53.13 -37.75
N MET A 561 -40.29 52.18 -38.09
CA MET A 561 -41.37 52.39 -39.04
C MET A 561 -42.37 53.46 -38.56
N LEU A 562 -42.70 53.49 -37.27
CA LEU A 562 -43.53 54.55 -36.69
C LEU A 562 -42.86 55.93 -36.76
N MET A 563 -41.56 56.01 -36.48
CA MET A 563 -40.79 57.25 -36.63
C MET A 563 -40.78 57.72 -38.09
N CYS A 564 -40.56 56.82 -39.05
CA CYS A 564 -40.65 57.14 -40.48
C CYS A 564 -42.06 57.60 -40.88
N SER A 565 -43.10 56.97 -40.34
CA SER A 565 -44.50 57.40 -40.56
C SER A 565 -44.73 58.82 -40.06
N SER A 566 -44.27 59.16 -38.86
CA SER A 566 -44.33 60.54 -38.32
C SER A 566 -43.66 61.56 -39.23
N VAL A 567 -42.46 61.24 -39.76
CA VAL A 567 -41.77 62.11 -40.74
C VAL A 567 -42.58 62.23 -42.03
N CYS A 568 -43.13 61.13 -42.55
CA CYS A 568 -43.97 61.16 -43.75
C CYS A 568 -45.23 62.01 -43.56
N PHE A 569 -45.85 61.99 -42.38
CA PHE A 569 -46.99 62.85 -42.04
C PHE A 569 -46.61 64.33 -41.92
N GLY A 570 -45.39 64.64 -41.44
CA GLY A 570 -44.91 66.02 -41.31
C GLY A 570 -44.48 66.70 -42.62
N LEU A 571 -44.24 65.93 -43.69
CA LEU A 571 -43.84 66.49 -44.99
C LEU A 571 -45.06 67.01 -45.78
N PRO A 572 -44.95 68.12 -46.53
CA PRO A 572 -46.02 68.58 -47.42
C PRO A 572 -46.18 67.63 -48.62
N VAL A 573 -47.41 67.11 -48.83
CA VAL A 573 -47.73 66.16 -49.91
C VAL A 573 -47.48 66.75 -51.30
N ALA A 574 -47.77 68.05 -51.46
CA ALA A 574 -47.60 68.77 -52.73
C ALA A 574 -46.15 68.73 -53.24
N THR A 575 -45.17 68.66 -52.34
CA THR A 575 -43.74 68.64 -52.69
C THR A 575 -43.17 67.22 -52.75
N TYR A 576 -43.78 66.27 -52.05
CA TYR A 576 -43.36 64.86 -51.98
C TYR A 576 -44.56 63.92 -52.11
N PRO A 577 -45.14 63.76 -53.32
CA PRO A 577 -46.37 62.97 -53.52
C PRO A 577 -46.18 61.49 -53.16
N LEU A 578 -44.95 60.96 -53.31
CA LEU A 578 -44.61 59.60 -52.90
C LEU A 578 -44.76 59.37 -51.38
N ALA A 579 -44.63 60.40 -50.54
CA ALA A 579 -44.76 60.26 -49.10
C ALA A 579 -46.19 59.88 -48.68
N GLU A 580 -47.21 60.31 -49.44
CA GLU A 580 -48.62 59.98 -49.17
C GLU A 580 -48.87 58.47 -49.22
N LEU A 581 -48.15 57.75 -50.09
CA LEU A 581 -48.29 56.31 -50.27
C LEU A 581 -47.82 55.50 -49.04
N PHE A 582 -46.91 56.05 -48.23
CA PHE A 582 -46.27 55.31 -47.13
C PHE A 582 -46.75 55.70 -45.73
N ARG A 583 -47.48 56.82 -45.58
CA ARG A 583 -47.96 57.35 -44.28
C ARG A 583 -48.73 56.32 -43.45
N LEU A 584 -49.86 55.86 -43.98
CA LEU A 584 -50.77 54.92 -43.30
C LEU A 584 -50.21 53.50 -43.22
N PRO A 585 -49.59 52.93 -44.29
CA PRO A 585 -48.98 51.61 -44.20
C PRO A 585 -47.88 51.52 -43.14
N LEU A 586 -46.96 52.49 -43.07
CA LEU A 586 -45.88 52.47 -42.06
C LEU A 586 -46.42 52.61 -40.63
N LEU A 587 -47.49 53.39 -40.44
CA LEU A 587 -48.16 53.52 -39.13
C LEU A 587 -48.71 52.17 -38.66
N VAL A 588 -49.53 51.53 -39.49
CA VAL A 588 -50.23 50.29 -39.14
C VAL A 588 -49.25 49.12 -38.99
N LEU A 589 -48.27 49.01 -39.89
CA LEU A 589 -47.26 47.95 -39.86
C LEU A 589 -46.30 48.12 -38.69
N GLY A 590 -45.84 49.34 -38.41
CA GLY A 590 -44.99 49.63 -37.27
C GLY A 590 -45.68 49.34 -35.95
N ALA A 591 -46.94 49.75 -35.82
CA ALA A 591 -47.78 49.46 -34.64
C ALA A 591 -47.97 47.96 -34.43
N PHE A 592 -48.34 47.24 -35.51
CA PHE A 592 -48.58 45.81 -35.45
C PHE A 592 -47.30 45.03 -35.15
N ALA A 593 -46.18 45.32 -35.83
CA ALA A 593 -44.90 44.63 -35.64
C ALA A 593 -44.39 44.73 -34.19
N TYR A 594 -44.52 45.91 -33.58
CA TYR A 594 -44.12 46.10 -32.19
C TYR A 594 -45.02 45.31 -31.23
N LEU A 595 -46.35 45.49 -31.30
CA LEU A 595 -47.31 44.86 -30.40
C LEU A 595 -47.23 43.33 -30.46
N SER A 596 -47.12 42.79 -31.67
CA SER A 596 -47.00 41.34 -31.88
C SER A 596 -45.64 40.79 -31.44
N SER A 597 -44.52 41.52 -31.59
CA SER A 597 -43.24 41.10 -31.00
C SER A 597 -43.30 40.98 -29.47
N VAL A 598 -44.07 41.85 -28.80
CA VAL A 598 -44.27 41.85 -27.35
C VAL A 598 -45.13 40.67 -26.90
N ALA A 599 -46.16 40.33 -27.68
CA ALA A 599 -47.08 39.23 -27.39
C ALA A 599 -46.46 37.86 -27.66
N VAL A 600 -45.68 37.73 -28.74
CA VAL A 600 -45.18 36.44 -29.25
C VAL A 600 -43.85 36.03 -28.60
N TYR A 601 -42.97 36.99 -28.29
CA TYR A 601 -41.62 36.70 -27.78
C TYR A 601 -41.42 37.21 -26.36
N LYS A 602 -40.68 36.48 -25.53
CA LYS A 602 -40.36 36.88 -24.15
C LYS A 602 -39.08 37.73 -24.09
N GLU A 603 -39.11 38.81 -23.31
CA GLU A 603 -37.94 39.60 -22.94
C GLU A 603 -37.40 39.11 -21.59
N SER A 604 -36.09 38.90 -21.50
CA SER A 604 -35.45 38.48 -20.24
C SER A 604 -35.05 39.67 -19.35
N ASN A 605 -34.78 40.84 -19.94
CA ASN A 605 -34.33 42.02 -19.21
C ASN A 605 -35.46 43.04 -19.00
N ARG A 606 -35.81 43.28 -17.72
CA ARG A 606 -36.85 44.25 -17.33
C ARG A 606 -36.55 45.67 -17.80
N VAL A 607 -35.29 46.11 -17.80
CA VAL A 607 -34.90 47.47 -18.19
C VAL A 607 -35.19 47.73 -19.67
N TRP A 608 -34.76 46.83 -20.54
CA TRP A 608 -35.00 46.94 -21.99
C TRP A 608 -36.49 46.92 -22.35
N ARG A 609 -37.30 46.16 -21.61
CA ARG A 609 -38.75 46.13 -21.79
C ARG A 609 -39.39 47.51 -21.59
N TYR A 610 -39.00 48.23 -20.54
CA TYR A 610 -39.55 49.56 -20.26
C TYR A 610 -39.06 50.61 -21.26
N ILE A 611 -37.78 50.57 -21.65
CA ILE A 611 -37.20 51.50 -22.64
C ILE A 611 -37.93 51.36 -23.98
N LEU A 612 -38.06 50.13 -24.50
CA LEU A 612 -38.72 49.89 -25.78
C LEU A 612 -40.21 50.27 -25.74
N LEU A 613 -40.88 50.08 -24.60
CA LEU A 613 -42.29 50.46 -24.44
C LEU A 613 -42.47 51.98 -24.44
N GLY A 614 -41.61 52.72 -23.72
CA GLY A 614 -41.64 54.18 -23.71
C GLY A 614 -41.45 54.77 -25.10
N LEU A 615 -40.46 54.27 -25.87
CA LEU A 615 -40.19 54.71 -27.24
C LEU A 615 -41.37 54.43 -28.19
N PHE A 616 -41.97 53.25 -28.08
CA PHE A 616 -43.15 52.89 -28.87
C PHE A 616 -44.31 53.85 -28.61
N VAL A 617 -44.70 54.06 -27.34
CA VAL A 617 -45.83 54.92 -26.99
C VAL A 617 -45.59 56.36 -27.46
N LEU A 618 -44.38 56.88 -27.29
CA LEU A 618 -44.02 58.23 -27.76
C LEU A 618 -44.16 58.34 -29.28
N SER A 619 -43.56 57.42 -30.04
CA SER A 619 -43.59 57.45 -31.51
C SER A 619 -45.02 57.30 -32.07
N LEU A 620 -45.83 56.43 -31.46
CA LEU A 620 -47.22 56.23 -31.85
C LEU A 620 -48.08 57.47 -31.55
N ALA A 621 -47.91 58.10 -30.39
CA ALA A 621 -48.66 59.30 -30.03
C ALA A 621 -48.38 60.46 -30.98
N VAL A 622 -47.10 60.66 -31.34
CA VAL A 622 -46.70 61.69 -32.32
C VAL A 622 -47.29 61.39 -33.69
N ALA A 623 -47.20 60.14 -34.17
CA ALA A 623 -47.73 59.76 -35.47
C ALA A 623 -49.26 59.93 -35.56
N VAL A 624 -49.99 59.57 -34.50
CA VAL A 624 -51.46 59.74 -34.42
C VAL A 624 -51.84 61.22 -34.34
N ALA A 625 -51.13 62.04 -33.55
CA ALA A 625 -51.38 63.48 -33.49
C ALA A 625 -51.19 64.16 -34.85
N LEU A 626 -50.14 63.79 -35.58
CA LEU A 626 -49.90 64.28 -36.94
C LEU A 626 -50.94 63.77 -37.94
N LEU A 627 -51.39 62.51 -37.82
CA LEU A 627 -52.50 61.99 -38.61
C LEU A 627 -53.78 62.80 -38.39
N VAL A 628 -54.14 63.06 -37.14
CA VAL A 628 -55.33 63.87 -36.79
C VAL A 628 -55.19 65.28 -37.36
N TYR A 629 -54.02 65.91 -37.21
CA TYR A 629 -53.74 67.22 -37.80
C TYR A 629 -53.93 67.23 -39.32
N VAL A 630 -53.35 66.25 -40.04
CA VAL A 630 -53.51 66.12 -41.50
C VAL A 630 -54.97 65.85 -41.90
N MET A 631 -55.72 65.08 -41.12
CA MET A 631 -57.14 64.85 -41.36
C MET A 631 -57.99 66.11 -41.14
N MET A 632 -57.65 66.94 -40.14
CA MET A 632 -58.34 68.21 -39.88
C MET A 632 -58.01 69.27 -40.94
N ASP A 633 -56.75 69.37 -41.37
CA ASP A 633 -56.30 70.31 -42.42
C ASP A 633 -56.91 69.93 -43.78
N GLY A 634 -56.97 68.63 -44.10
CA GLY A 634 -57.65 68.12 -45.30
C GLY A 634 -59.18 68.27 -45.27
N ALA A 635 -59.79 68.40 -44.09
CA ALA A 635 -61.22 68.69 -43.91
C ALA A 635 -61.53 70.20 -44.01
N MET A 636 -60.54 71.08 -43.81
CA MET A 636 -60.69 72.53 -43.97
C MET A 636 -60.48 73.02 -45.42
N VAL A 637 -59.99 72.17 -46.33
CA VAL A 637 -59.72 72.51 -47.75
C VAL A 637 -60.73 71.85 -48.72
N ARG A 638 -61.88 71.36 -48.22
CA ARG A 638 -62.99 70.87 -49.06
C ARG A 638 -64.26 71.69 -48.90
#